data_AF-A0A920GXP1-F1
#
_entry.id   AF-A0A920GXP1-F1
#
_cell.length_a   1.000
_cell.length_b   1.000
_cell.length_c   1.000
_cell.angle_alpha   90.00
_cell.angle_beta   90.00
_cell.angle_gamma   90.00
#
_symmetry.space_group_name_H-M   'P 1'
#
loop_
_entity.id
_entity.type
_entity.pdbx_description
1 polymer ?
#
loop_
_entity_poly.entity_id
_entity_poly.type
_entity_poly.pdbx_seq_one_letter_code
_entity_poly.pdbx_strand_id
1 'polypeptide(L)'
;MNIVEEILIKNSLITAFVFVGVTVYLSYFLSEKLTRGRFHGSAIAIILGLIFAYIAGSYYEGDKGVADIAILSGVGVLGGSMLRDFAIVATAYGAKFSDLKTSGVVGIVSLFLGVILSFSLGSIVAILFGYEMPRASPPLVQEL
;
A
#
# COMPACT_ATOMS: atom_id res chain seq x y z
N MET A 1 24.15 17.31 11.65
CA MET A 1 23.76 16.39 10.57
C MET A 1 25.04 15.90 9.91
N ASN A 2 25.20 14.59 9.80
CA ASN A 2 26.36 13.99 9.12
C ASN A 2 26.15 14.11 7.59
N ILE A 3 27.23 14.24 6.80
CA ILE A 3 27.13 14.39 5.32
C ILE A 3 26.32 13.27 4.66
N VAL A 4 26.36 12.07 5.24
CA VAL A 4 25.60 10.90 4.82
C VAL A 4 24.09 11.12 4.95
N GLU A 5 23.65 11.69 6.07
CA GLU A 5 22.24 11.97 6.34
C GLU A 5 21.67 12.98 5.34
N GLU A 6 22.42 14.02 5.02
CA GLU A 6 22.01 15.03 4.05
C GLU A 6 21.85 14.44 2.63
N ILE A 7 22.74 13.54 2.22
CA ILE A 7 22.66 12.86 0.93
C ILE A 7 21.44 11.94 0.87
N LEU A 8 21.16 11.20 1.95
CA LEU A 8 20.01 10.29 2.03
C LEU A 8 18.68 11.05 2.00
N ILE A 9 18.61 12.23 2.64
CA ILE A 9 17.42 13.08 2.64
C ILE A 9 17.20 13.70 1.26
N LYS A 10 18.27 14.21 0.61
CA LYS A 10 18.17 14.74 -0.77
C LYS A 10 17.73 13.68 -1.77
N ASN A 11 18.08 12.41 -1.52
CA ASN A 11 17.71 11.26 -2.35
C ASN A 11 16.68 10.37 -1.66
N SER A 12 15.70 10.96 -0.97
CA SER A 12 14.74 10.23 -0.13
C SER A 12 13.98 9.12 -0.87
N LEU A 13 13.67 9.29 -2.16
CA LEU A 13 13.06 8.24 -2.99
C LEU A 13 13.97 7.02 -3.18
N ILE A 14 15.26 7.23 -3.44
CA ILE A 14 16.23 6.15 -3.59
C ILE A 14 16.38 5.41 -2.26
N THR A 15 16.49 6.15 -1.16
CA THR A 15 16.52 5.60 0.20
C THR A 15 15.27 4.77 0.49
N ALA A 16 14.09 5.23 0.08
CA ALA A 16 12.83 4.50 0.21
C ALA A 16 12.81 3.21 -0.60
N PHE A 17 13.28 3.21 -1.86
CA PHE A 17 13.39 2.00 -2.67
C PHE A 17 14.34 0.97 -2.05
N VAL A 18 15.48 1.41 -1.51
CA VAL A 18 16.43 0.53 -0.82
C VAL A 18 15.78 -0.06 0.44
N PHE A 19 15.10 0.76 1.24
CA PHE A 19 14.41 0.30 2.44
C PHE A 19 13.31 -0.74 2.13
N VAL A 20 12.45 -0.46 1.14
CA VAL A 20 11.39 -1.38 0.72
C VAL A 20 12.00 -2.65 0.11
N GLY A 21 13.03 -2.53 -0.73
CA GLY A 21 13.72 -3.66 -1.35
C GLY A 21 14.37 -4.59 -0.32
N VAL A 22 15.05 -4.03 0.69
CA VAL A 22 15.61 -4.81 1.81
C VAL A 22 14.50 -5.49 2.61
N THR A 23 13.39 -4.78 2.88
CA THR A 23 12.25 -5.35 3.60
C THR A 23 11.65 -6.54 2.85
N VAL A 24 11.43 -6.41 1.54
CA VAL A 24 10.92 -7.50 0.70
C VAL A 24 11.92 -8.65 0.65
N TYR A 25 13.20 -8.39 0.43
CA TYR A 25 14.25 -9.41 0.43
C TYR A 25 14.28 -10.20 1.76
N LEU A 26 14.26 -9.49 2.88
CA LEU A 26 14.23 -10.10 4.22
C LEU A 26 12.97 -10.93 4.43
N SER A 27 11.83 -10.50 3.88
CA SER A 27 10.56 -11.22 3.95
C SER A 27 10.58 -12.54 3.19
N TYR A 28 11.19 -12.57 2.00
CA TYR A 28 11.40 -13.81 1.25
C TYR A 28 12.39 -14.73 1.97
N PHE A 29 13.49 -14.19 2.50
CA PHE A 29 14.45 -14.97 3.31
C PHE A 29 13.78 -15.59 4.54
N LEU A 30 12.91 -14.84 5.24
CA LEU A 30 12.15 -15.35 6.38
C LEU A 30 11.10 -16.40 5.98
N SER A 31 10.40 -16.19 4.85
CA SER A 31 9.41 -17.14 4.32
C SER A 31 10.03 -18.52 4.06
N GLU A 32 11.21 -18.54 3.44
CA GLU A 32 11.93 -19.78 3.13
C GLU A 32 12.43 -20.48 4.39
N LYS A 33 13.03 -19.72 5.33
CA LYS A 33 13.72 -20.29 6.49
C LYS A 33 12.78 -20.66 7.65
N LEU A 34 11.73 -19.88 7.89
CA LEU A 34 10.83 -20.07 9.04
C LEU A 34 9.57 -20.85 8.67
N THR A 35 9.01 -20.61 7.48
CA THR A 35 7.69 -21.13 7.08
C THR A 35 7.75 -22.17 5.97
N ARG A 36 8.95 -22.64 5.58
CA ARG A 36 9.19 -23.61 4.50
C ARG A 36 8.45 -23.23 3.21
N GLY A 37 8.30 -21.93 2.94
CA GLY A 37 7.59 -21.40 1.77
C GLY A 37 6.06 -21.52 1.79
N ARG A 38 5.42 -21.90 2.91
CA ARG A 38 3.93 -21.95 2.97
C ARG A 38 3.25 -20.58 2.98
N PHE A 39 3.93 -19.57 3.51
CA PHE A 39 3.44 -18.19 3.50
C PHE A 39 4.14 -17.43 2.39
N HIS A 40 3.38 -16.78 1.50
CA HIS A 40 3.95 -15.92 0.46
C HIS A 40 4.80 -14.82 1.08
N GLY A 41 6.01 -14.61 0.55
CA GLY A 41 6.94 -13.58 1.04
C GLY A 41 6.32 -12.18 1.10
N SER A 42 5.41 -11.85 0.17
CA SER A 42 4.65 -10.59 0.17
C SER A 42 3.81 -10.40 1.45
N ALA A 43 3.17 -11.45 1.98
CA ALA A 43 2.38 -11.33 3.21
C ALA A 43 3.26 -10.99 4.41
N ILE A 44 4.45 -11.59 4.49
CA ILE A 44 5.45 -11.27 5.53
C ILE A 44 5.94 -9.83 5.38
N ALA A 45 6.12 -9.36 4.15
CA ALA A 45 6.53 -7.97 3.88
C ALA A 45 5.49 -6.96 4.38
N ILE A 46 4.20 -7.21 4.16
CA ILE A 46 3.12 -6.36 4.66
C ILE A 46 3.15 -6.31 6.19
N ILE A 47 3.27 -7.46 6.85
CA ILE A 47 3.32 -7.53 8.32
C ILE A 47 4.54 -6.75 8.85
N LEU A 48 5.72 -6.94 8.26
CA LEU A 48 6.92 -6.20 8.65
C LEU A 48 6.76 -4.69 8.43
N GLY A 49 6.19 -4.28 7.29
CA GLY A 49 5.88 -2.88 7.02
C GLY A 49 4.95 -2.27 8.07
N LEU A 50 3.92 -3.01 8.51
CA LEU A 50 3.00 -2.58 9.56
C LEU A 50 3.69 -2.45 10.92
N ILE A 51 4.56 -3.41 11.26
CA ILE A 51 5.38 -3.35 12.48
C ILE A 51 6.30 -2.12 12.46
N PHE A 52 6.98 -1.86 11.34
CA PHE A 52 7.81 -0.67 11.19
C PHE A 52 7.00 0.63 11.28
N ALA A 53 5.81 0.68 10.69
CA ALA A 53 4.93 1.84 10.80
C ALA A 53 4.48 2.10 12.23
N TYR A 54 4.13 1.05 12.98
CA TYR A 54 3.75 1.17 14.39
C TYR A 54 4.90 1.65 15.26
N ILE A 55 6.10 1.07 15.09
CA ILE A 55 7.29 1.49 15.84
C ILE A 55 7.61 2.96 15.51
N ALA A 56 7.66 3.32 14.22
CA ALA A 56 7.95 4.70 13.81
C ALA A 56 6.91 5.70 14.36
N GLY A 57 5.62 5.40 14.26
CA GLY A 57 4.57 6.26 14.81
C GLY A 57 4.67 6.45 16.33
N SER A 58 5.00 5.39 17.08
CA SER A 58 5.18 5.47 18.54
C SER A 58 6.43 6.25 18.95
N TYR A 59 7.49 6.25 18.16
CA TYR A 59 8.75 6.94 18.50
C TYR A 59 8.74 8.43 18.11
N TYR A 60 8.10 8.76 16.98
CA TYR A 60 8.09 10.12 16.43
C TYR A 60 6.79 10.89 16.73
N GLU A 61 5.83 10.25 17.42
CA GLU A 61 4.49 10.78 17.73
C GLU A 61 3.78 11.35 16.48
N GLY A 62 4.07 10.77 15.31
CA GLY A 62 3.60 11.23 14.01
C GLY A 62 2.53 10.30 13.40
N ASP A 63 1.69 10.87 12.55
CA ASP A 63 0.55 10.18 11.93
C ASP A 63 0.89 9.45 10.62
N LYS A 64 2.13 9.55 10.11
CA LYS A 64 2.53 9.02 8.80
C LYS A 64 3.46 7.80 8.91
N GLY A 65 3.67 7.29 10.13
CA GLY A 65 4.43 6.07 10.38
C GLY A 65 5.90 6.21 9.97
N VAL A 66 6.38 5.29 9.12
CA VAL A 66 7.80 5.29 8.68
C VAL A 66 8.18 6.56 7.90
N ALA A 67 7.21 7.23 7.27
CA ALA A 67 7.45 8.45 6.51
C ALA A 67 7.73 9.68 7.40
N ASP A 68 7.46 9.62 8.70
CA ASP A 68 7.83 10.68 9.65
C ASP A 68 9.34 10.71 9.94
N ILE A 69 10.05 9.63 9.62
CA ILE A 69 11.51 9.58 9.70
C ILE A 69 12.09 10.35 8.50
N ALA A 70 12.89 11.39 8.76
CA ALA A 70 13.41 12.29 7.72
C ALA A 70 14.10 11.56 6.54
N ILE A 71 14.95 10.57 6.83
CA ILE A 71 15.65 9.76 5.81
C ILE A 71 14.72 8.82 5.02
N LEU A 72 13.53 8.48 5.56
CA LEU A 72 12.53 7.60 4.94
C LEU A 72 11.26 8.35 4.51
N SER A 73 11.29 9.69 4.51
CA SER A 73 10.19 10.53 4.01
C SER A 73 9.73 10.17 2.60
N GLY A 74 10.66 9.67 1.76
CA GLY A 74 10.37 9.19 0.42
C GLY A 74 9.46 7.96 0.37
N VAL A 75 9.33 7.19 1.46
CA VAL A 75 8.44 6.00 1.54
C VAL A 75 6.98 6.42 1.37
N GLY A 76 6.59 7.58 1.91
CA GLY A 76 5.23 8.10 1.75
C GLY A 76 4.89 8.45 0.30
N VAL A 77 5.83 9.06 -0.43
CA VAL A 77 5.67 9.36 -1.85
C VAL A 77 5.67 8.08 -2.68
N LEU A 78 6.63 7.19 -2.40
CA LEU A 78 6.78 5.90 -3.08
C LEU A 78 5.52 5.06 -2.95
N GLY A 79 4.94 4.93 -1.76
CA GLY A 79 3.74 4.15 -1.49
C GLY A 79 2.40 4.83 -1.85
N GLY A 80 2.43 6.13 -2.16
CA GLY A 80 1.24 6.93 -2.48
C GLY A 80 0.94 6.98 -3.98
N SER A 81 0.90 8.19 -4.54
CA SER A 81 0.61 8.41 -5.95
C SER A 81 1.63 7.75 -6.88
N MET A 82 2.90 7.68 -6.48
CA MET A 82 3.96 7.09 -7.30
C MET A 82 3.76 5.58 -7.51
N LEU A 83 3.45 4.81 -6.45
CA LEU A 83 3.15 3.38 -6.58
C LEU A 83 1.95 3.15 -7.50
N ARG A 84 0.90 3.96 -7.33
CA ARG A 84 -0.32 3.87 -8.14
C ARG A 84 -0.01 4.09 -9.61
N ASP A 85 0.70 5.16 -9.94
CA ASP A 85 1.01 5.50 -11.32
C ASP A 85 1.96 4.45 -11.93
N PHE A 86 2.93 3.95 -11.16
CA PHE A 86 3.77 2.81 -11.55
C PHE A 86 2.94 1.55 -11.81
N ALA A 87 1.97 1.22 -10.96
CA ALA A 87 1.13 0.04 -11.12
C ALA A 87 0.24 0.14 -12.38
N ILE A 88 -0.29 1.33 -12.69
CA ILE A 88 -1.03 1.59 -13.93
C ILE A 88 -0.13 1.32 -15.12
N VAL A 89 1.07 1.91 -15.15
CA VAL A 89 2.03 1.76 -16.24
C VAL A 89 2.48 0.31 -16.37
N ALA A 90 2.85 -0.37 -15.28
CA ALA A 90 3.28 -1.77 -15.28
C ALA A 90 2.19 -2.72 -15.79
N THR A 91 0.93 -2.47 -15.41
CA THR A 91 -0.21 -3.27 -15.88
C THR A 91 -0.47 -3.04 -17.37
N ALA A 92 -0.39 -1.79 -17.83
CA ALA A 92 -0.53 -1.46 -19.25
C ALA A 92 0.57 -2.10 -20.11
N TYR A 93 1.83 -2.08 -19.64
CA TYR A 93 2.95 -2.72 -20.33
C TYR A 93 2.85 -4.26 -20.37
N GLY A 94 2.27 -4.88 -19.34
CA GLY A 94 2.09 -6.34 -19.28
C GLY A 94 0.93 -6.87 -20.12
N ALA A 95 0.00 -6.02 -20.55
CA ALA A 95 -1.23 -6.44 -21.21
C ALA A 95 -1.07 -6.62 -22.73
N LYS A 96 -1.55 -7.74 -23.27
CA LYS A 96 -1.60 -8.00 -24.72
C LYS A 96 -2.90 -7.46 -25.31
N PHE A 97 -2.78 -6.57 -26.31
CA PHE A 97 -3.93 -5.93 -26.94
C PHE A 97 -4.88 -6.92 -27.64
N SER A 98 -4.36 -8.01 -28.20
CA SER A 98 -5.16 -9.09 -28.80
C SER A 98 -6.13 -9.72 -27.81
N ASP A 99 -5.66 -9.96 -26.60
CA ASP A 99 -6.41 -10.67 -25.57
C ASP A 99 -7.47 -9.73 -25.01
N LEU A 100 -7.11 -8.47 -24.74
CA LEU A 100 -8.03 -7.43 -24.32
C LEU A 100 -9.18 -7.20 -25.30
N LYS A 101 -8.92 -7.25 -26.61
CA LYS A 101 -9.97 -7.05 -27.61
C LYS A 101 -10.99 -8.19 -27.62
N THR A 102 -10.53 -9.43 -27.48
CA THR A 102 -11.39 -10.61 -27.57
C THR A 102 -12.12 -10.91 -26.26
N SER A 103 -11.45 -10.74 -25.11
CA SER A 103 -12.04 -11.04 -23.79
C SER A 103 -12.52 -9.80 -23.03
N GLY A 104 -12.33 -8.59 -23.56
CA GLY A 104 -12.56 -7.34 -22.85
C GLY A 104 -13.99 -7.14 -22.35
N VAL A 105 -15.00 -7.52 -23.13
CA VAL A 105 -16.41 -7.39 -22.74
C VAL A 105 -16.72 -8.27 -21.52
N VAL A 106 -16.26 -9.52 -21.53
CA VAL A 106 -16.43 -10.44 -20.39
C VAL A 106 -15.66 -9.93 -19.17
N GLY A 107 -14.44 -9.42 -19.40
CA GLY A 107 -13.63 -8.79 -18.35
C GLY A 107 -14.34 -7.63 -17.67
N ILE A 108 -14.90 -6.68 -18.44
CA ILE A 108 -15.65 -5.53 -17.92
C ILE A 108 -16.85 -5.98 -17.10
N VAL A 109 -17.68 -6.90 -17.62
CA VAL A 109 -18.86 -7.41 -16.92
C VAL A 109 -18.45 -8.11 -15.61
N SER A 110 -17.39 -8.92 -15.65
CA SER A 110 -16.89 -9.62 -14.46
C SER A 110 -16.34 -8.66 -13.40
N LEU A 111 -15.69 -7.56 -13.80
CA LEU A 111 -15.19 -6.53 -12.90
C LEU A 111 -16.35 -5.85 -12.17
N PHE A 112 -17.36 -5.36 -12.90
CA PHE A 112 -18.51 -4.70 -12.27
C PHE A 112 -19.27 -5.63 -11.35
N LEU A 113 -19.59 -6.85 -11.80
CA LEU A 113 -20.27 -7.84 -10.96
C LEU A 113 -19.45 -8.19 -9.73
N GLY A 114 -18.15 -8.47 -9.89
CA GLY A 114 -17.27 -8.85 -8.78
C GLY A 114 -17.10 -7.74 -7.75
N VAL A 115 -16.94 -6.49 -8.19
CA VAL A 115 -16.80 -5.33 -7.30
C VAL A 115 -18.11 -5.06 -6.55
N ILE A 116 -19.25 -5.04 -7.26
CA ILE A 116 -20.56 -4.82 -6.63
C ILE A 116 -20.84 -5.92 -5.61
N LEU A 117 -20.65 -7.20 -5.98
CA LEU A 117 -20.87 -8.33 -5.08
C LEU A 117 -19.95 -8.28 -3.85
N SER A 118 -18.64 -8.05 -4.05
CA SER A 118 -17.68 -7.99 -2.94
C SER A 118 -17.98 -6.84 -1.98
N PHE A 119 -18.36 -5.67 -2.52
CA PHE A 119 -18.70 -4.51 -1.71
C PHE A 119 -20.03 -4.70 -0.96
N SER A 120 -21.05 -5.24 -1.62
CA SER A 120 -22.33 -5.55 -0.98
C SER A 120 -22.17 -6.57 0.15
N LEU A 121 -21.46 -7.67 -0.09
CA LEU A 121 -21.20 -8.68 0.95
C LEU A 121 -20.38 -8.10 2.11
N GLY A 122 -19.31 -7.35 1.81
CA GLY A 122 -18.50 -6.67 2.83
C GLY A 122 -19.32 -5.68 3.66
N SER A 123 -20.18 -4.90 3.01
CA SER A 123 -21.07 -3.93 3.67
C SER A 123 -22.11 -4.62 4.55
N ILE A 124 -22.74 -5.70 4.09
CA ILE A 124 -23.68 -6.49 4.89
C ILE A 124 -22.99 -7.04 6.14
N VAL A 125 -21.80 -7.63 5.99
CA VAL A 125 -21.02 -8.13 7.13
C VAL A 125 -20.69 -6.98 8.09
N ALA A 126 -20.24 -5.82 7.59
CA ALA A 126 -19.97 -4.66 8.43
C ALA A 126 -21.20 -4.23 9.25
N ILE A 127 -22.37 -4.12 8.61
CA ILE A 127 -23.63 -3.74 9.28
C ILE A 127 -24.02 -4.78 10.33
N LEU A 128 -23.87 -6.08 10.05
CA LEU A 128 -24.16 -7.15 11.02
C LEU A 128 -23.25 -7.09 12.26
N PHE A 129 -22.00 -6.65 12.09
CA PHE A 129 -21.08 -6.38 13.20
C PHE A 129 -21.30 -5.01 13.87
N GLY A 130 -22.36 -4.28 13.50
CA GLY A 130 -22.74 -3.01 14.10
C GLY A 130 -21.99 -1.80 13.54
N TYR A 131 -21.27 -1.92 12.43
CA TYR A 131 -20.66 -0.78 11.76
C TYR A 131 -21.72 -0.02 10.97
N GLU A 132 -22.04 1.20 11.39
CA GLU A 132 -22.86 2.12 10.62
C GLU A 132 -22.05 2.74 9.47
N MET A 133 -22.70 2.98 8.33
CA MET A 133 -22.09 3.76 7.26
C MET A 133 -21.73 5.14 7.82
N PRO A 134 -20.51 5.67 7.56
CA PRO A 134 -20.16 7.02 7.95
C PRO A 134 -21.19 7.98 7.38
N ARG A 135 -21.93 8.67 8.26
CA ARG A 135 -22.76 9.81 7.84
C ARG A 135 -21.80 10.81 7.23
N ALA A 136 -22.08 11.28 6.01
CA ALA A 136 -21.38 12.44 5.47
C ALA A 136 -21.43 13.52 6.55
N SER A 137 -20.26 13.87 7.10
CA SER A 137 -20.19 14.96 8.06
C SER A 137 -20.88 16.15 7.39
N PRO A 138 -21.87 16.78 8.04
CA PRO A 138 -22.42 18.02 7.50
C PRO A 138 -21.26 18.97 7.23
N PRO A 139 -21.28 19.75 6.14
CA PRO A 139 -20.25 20.74 5.91
C PRO A 139 -20.12 21.54 7.20
N LEU A 140 -18.91 21.54 7.78
CA LEU A 140 -18.59 22.42 8.90
C LEU A 140 -19.00 23.81 8.43
N VAL A 141 -20.11 24.30 8.97
CA VAL A 141 -20.42 25.72 8.90
C VAL A 141 -19.21 26.35 9.57
N GLN A 142 -18.40 27.00 8.76
CA GLN A 142 -17.30 27.82 9.21
C GLN A 142 -17.98 28.97 9.96
N GLU A 143 -18.28 28.75 11.23
CA GLU A 143 -18.80 29.77 12.13
C GLU A 143 -17.65 30.76 12.37
N LEU A 144 -17.75 31.83 11.57
CA LEU A 144 -17.21 33.19 11.74
C LEU A 144 -15.69 33.37 11.69
#